data_AF-A0A074WNY1-F1
#
_entry.id   AF-A0A074WNY1-F1
#
_cell.length_a   1.000
_cell.length_b   1.000
_cell.length_c   1.000
_cell.angle_alpha   90.00
_cell.angle_beta   90.00
_cell.angle_gamma   90.00
#
_symmetry.space_group_name_H-M   'P 1'
#
loop_
_entity.id
_entity.type
_entity.pdbx_description
1 polymer ?
#
loop_
_entity_poly.entity_id
_entity_poly.type
_entity_poly.pdbx_seq_one_letter_code
_entity_poly.pdbx_strand_id
1 'polypeptide(L)'
;PIVIPQTAPGAGNPFTRAYSPALSNTDISLSTFLTFLDTLNVCFAQTPPLQVLDLAGGIVGMVPHHIPALVGSSLQATAKIANAVTSKTRVAGLLKTANEEIFAPQGLKVEILDTEKLKQRLGIDANKPLLNDLEEKDMQVSVRDRRLQALSPHIAPLVFDVPVQARQTNAIDRLSAQQLQRQMAKAEE
;
A
#
# COMPACT_ATOMS: atom_id res chain seq x y z
N PRO A 1 -0.65 -13.70 13.17
CA PRO A 1 -0.45 -12.30 12.71
C PRO A 1 -0.84 -12.18 11.23
N ILE A 2 -1.16 -10.99 10.73
CA ILE A 2 -1.42 -10.76 9.30
C ILE A 2 -0.12 -10.27 8.66
N VAL A 3 0.25 -10.82 7.51
CA VAL A 3 1.48 -10.46 6.78
C VAL A 3 1.13 -10.10 5.35
N ILE A 4 1.35 -8.86 4.96
CA ILE A 4 1.10 -8.38 3.59
C ILE A 4 2.44 -8.31 2.85
N PRO A 5 2.68 -9.15 1.82
CA PRO A 5 3.96 -9.16 1.11
C PRO A 5 4.05 -8.00 0.10
N GLN A 6 5.27 -7.59 -0.23
CA GLN A 6 5.49 -6.77 -1.43
C GLN A 6 5.13 -7.55 -2.70
N THR A 7 4.68 -6.82 -3.73
CA THR A 7 4.38 -7.35 -5.07
C THR A 7 5.65 -7.84 -5.78
N ALA A 8 6.79 -7.20 -5.52
CA ALA A 8 8.11 -7.60 -5.99
C ALA A 8 9.18 -7.30 -4.93
N PRO A 9 10.29 -8.07 -4.87
CA PRO A 9 11.41 -7.78 -3.98
C PRO A 9 12.08 -6.44 -4.35
N GLY A 10 12.37 -5.61 -3.36
CA GLY A 10 13.14 -4.37 -3.58
C GLY A 10 12.56 -3.18 -2.83
N ALA A 11 13.41 -2.21 -2.54
CA ALA A 11 13.00 -1.00 -1.85
C ALA A 11 12.10 -0.14 -2.76
N GLY A 12 11.00 0.38 -2.21
CA GLY A 12 10.02 1.17 -2.96
C GLY A 12 8.97 0.39 -3.72
N ASN A 13 9.07 -0.95 -3.81
CA ASN A 13 8.02 -1.77 -4.40
C ASN A 13 6.76 -1.79 -3.51
N PRO A 14 5.56 -1.72 -4.12
CA PRO A 14 4.33 -1.65 -3.37
C PRO A 14 4.02 -2.98 -2.67
N PHE A 15 3.35 -2.88 -1.52
CA PHE A 15 2.68 -3.97 -0.83
C PHE A 15 1.48 -4.46 -1.62
N THR A 16 1.27 -5.77 -1.60
CA THR A 16 0.16 -6.44 -2.26
C THR A 16 -1.14 -5.94 -1.67
N ARG A 17 -2.07 -5.54 -2.53
CA ARG A 17 -3.41 -5.18 -2.11
C ARG A 17 -4.20 -6.45 -1.80
N ALA A 18 -4.43 -6.71 -0.52
CA ALA A 18 -5.09 -7.90 -0.01
C ALA A 18 -5.83 -7.58 1.30
N TYR A 19 -6.77 -8.42 1.69
CA TYR A 19 -7.47 -8.32 2.97
C TYR A 19 -7.37 -9.64 3.74
N SER A 20 -7.33 -9.57 5.07
CA SER A 20 -7.40 -10.78 5.91
C SER A 20 -8.77 -10.88 6.56
N PRO A 21 -9.49 -12.01 6.41
CA PRO A 21 -10.72 -12.27 7.13
C PRO A 21 -10.56 -12.23 8.65
N ALA A 22 -9.34 -12.36 9.18
CA ALA A 22 -9.06 -12.23 10.61
C ALA A 22 -9.38 -10.83 11.17
N LEU A 23 -9.54 -9.80 10.31
CA LEU A 23 -9.97 -8.47 10.70
C LEU A 23 -11.50 -8.35 10.85
N SER A 24 -12.29 -9.37 10.47
CA SER A 24 -13.77 -9.30 10.48
C SER A 24 -14.36 -9.12 11.86
N ASN A 25 -13.62 -9.49 12.90
CA ASN A 25 -14.03 -9.38 14.30
C ASN A 25 -13.54 -8.07 14.95
N THR A 26 -13.01 -7.15 14.15
CA THR A 26 -12.54 -5.83 14.59
C THR A 26 -13.35 -4.74 13.88
N ASP A 27 -13.27 -3.50 14.36
CA ASP A 27 -13.92 -2.38 13.68
C ASP A 27 -13.13 -1.88 12.45
N ILE A 28 -12.06 -2.58 12.05
CA ILE A 28 -11.29 -2.26 10.84
C ILE A 28 -12.02 -2.80 9.61
N SER A 29 -12.84 -1.95 9.01
CA SER A 29 -13.54 -2.28 7.77
C SER A 29 -12.58 -2.62 6.62
N LEU A 30 -13.05 -3.43 5.66
CA LEU A 30 -12.35 -3.72 4.41
C LEU A 30 -11.87 -2.42 3.72
N SER A 31 -12.76 -1.44 3.59
CA SER A 31 -12.44 -0.14 2.98
C SER A 31 -11.36 0.62 3.72
N THR A 32 -11.40 0.63 5.06
CA THR A 32 -10.41 1.32 5.89
C THR A 32 -9.03 0.67 5.74
N PHE A 33 -8.97 -0.66 5.82
CA PHE A 33 -7.72 -1.39 5.67
C PHE A 33 -7.09 -1.22 4.27
N LEU A 34 -7.90 -1.32 3.22
CA LEU A 34 -7.41 -1.14 1.85
C LEU A 34 -6.96 0.30 1.60
N THR A 35 -7.70 1.29 2.10
CA THR A 35 -7.30 2.71 2.00
C THR A 35 -5.96 2.95 2.70
N PHE A 36 -5.73 2.34 3.86
CA PHE A 36 -4.43 2.36 4.54
C PHE A 36 -3.33 1.76 3.67
N LEU A 37 -3.51 0.56 3.11
CA LEU A 37 -2.50 -0.09 2.26
C LEU A 37 -2.17 0.74 1.02
N ASP A 38 -3.20 1.31 0.40
CA ASP A 38 -3.03 2.13 -0.80
C ASP A 38 -2.27 3.43 -0.48
N THR A 39 -2.60 4.07 0.65
CA THR A 39 -1.88 5.25 1.16
C THR A 39 -0.43 4.91 1.49
N LEU A 40 -0.20 3.74 2.10
CA LEU A 40 1.14 3.24 2.38
C LEU A 40 1.95 3.06 1.11
N ASN A 41 1.38 2.45 0.07
CA ASN A 41 2.05 2.25 -1.21
C ASN A 41 2.47 3.56 -1.88
N VAL A 42 1.63 4.60 -1.82
CA VAL A 42 1.97 5.95 -2.30
C VAL A 42 3.13 6.55 -1.49
N CYS A 43 3.11 6.44 -0.17
CA CYS A 43 4.17 6.97 0.69
C CYS A 43 5.49 6.20 0.55
N PHE A 44 5.42 4.89 0.34
CA PHE A 44 6.55 3.97 0.29
C PHE A 44 7.31 4.04 -1.04
N ALA A 45 6.66 4.48 -2.12
CA ALA A 45 7.28 4.66 -3.43
C ALA A 45 8.50 5.59 -3.34
N GLN A 46 9.61 5.15 -3.93
CA GLN A 46 10.87 5.92 -3.99
C GLN A 46 10.78 7.08 -4.98
N THR A 47 10.13 6.86 -6.12
CA THR A 47 9.81 7.90 -7.09
C THR A 47 8.41 8.43 -6.77
N PRO A 48 8.25 9.74 -6.50
CA PRO A 48 6.91 10.31 -6.41
C PRO A 48 6.16 10.05 -7.72
N PRO A 49 4.86 9.74 -7.70
CA PRO A 49 4.07 9.75 -8.93
C PRO A 49 4.32 11.07 -9.67
N LEU A 50 4.67 11.02 -10.95
CA LEU A 50 5.15 12.15 -11.79
C LEU A 50 4.10 13.25 -12.07
N GLN A 51 3.12 13.48 -11.19
CA GLN A 51 2.07 14.46 -11.39
C GLN A 51 2.18 15.61 -10.39
N VAL A 52 3.21 16.45 -10.55
CA VAL A 52 3.12 17.89 -10.24
C VAL A 52 4.02 18.64 -11.23
N LEU A 53 3.44 19.15 -12.30
CA LEU A 53 4.05 20.20 -13.12
C LEU A 53 3.59 21.52 -12.50
N ASP A 54 4.52 22.32 -11.97
CA ASP A 54 4.19 23.66 -11.46
C ASP A 54 4.05 24.64 -12.64
N LEU A 55 2.96 25.39 -12.68
CA LEU A 55 2.64 26.36 -13.74
C LEU A 55 3.41 27.68 -13.61
N ALA A 56 4.55 27.67 -12.90
CA ALA A 56 5.37 28.86 -12.67
C ALA A 56 6.88 28.53 -12.58
N GLY A 57 7.42 27.74 -13.51
CA GLY A 57 8.83 27.82 -13.89
C GLY A 57 9.91 27.61 -12.81
N GLY A 58 9.69 26.73 -11.82
CA GLY A 58 10.72 26.37 -10.84
C GLY A 58 10.65 24.91 -10.43
N ILE A 59 11.80 24.20 -10.45
CA ILE A 59 11.91 22.87 -9.86
C ILE A 59 11.84 23.03 -8.33
N VAL A 60 10.66 22.77 -7.77
CA VAL A 60 10.47 22.66 -6.32
C VAL A 60 10.55 21.18 -5.94
N GLY A 61 11.40 20.85 -4.96
CA GLY A 61 11.49 19.50 -4.41
C GLY A 61 10.14 19.02 -3.87
N MET A 62 9.77 17.78 -4.24
CA MET A 62 8.44 17.21 -4.06
C MET A 62 8.09 16.91 -2.59
N VAL A 63 7.31 17.78 -1.96
CA VAL A 63 6.54 17.45 -0.74
C VAL A 63 5.11 17.12 -1.19
N PRO A 64 4.60 15.90 -0.96
CA PRO A 64 3.18 15.61 -1.18
C PRO A 64 2.35 16.47 -0.23
N HIS A 65 1.69 17.50 -0.75
CA HIS A 65 0.87 18.41 0.06
C HIS A 65 -0.53 17.86 0.38
N HIS A 66 -0.88 16.67 -0.10
CA HIS A 66 -2.21 16.07 0.08
C HIS A 66 -2.07 14.55 0.18
N ILE A 67 -1.90 14.03 1.40
CA ILE A 67 -2.15 12.61 1.65
C ILE A 67 -3.66 12.48 1.94
N PRO A 68 -4.41 11.63 1.22
CA PRO A 68 -5.84 11.45 1.43
C PRO A 68 -6.14 11.16 2.91
N ALA A 69 -7.18 11.81 3.44
CA ALA A 69 -7.67 11.53 4.79
C ALA A 69 -8.04 10.04 4.90
N LEU A 70 -7.57 9.37 5.96
CA LEU A 70 -7.97 8.01 6.28
C LEU A 70 -9.42 8.03 6.77
N VAL A 71 -10.38 7.73 5.90
CA VAL A 71 -11.78 7.65 6.31
C VAL A 71 -11.99 6.35 7.10
N GLY A 72 -12.00 6.46 8.42
CA GLY A 72 -12.37 5.40 9.36
C GLY A 72 -13.64 5.78 10.11
N SER A 73 -14.60 4.86 10.14
CA SER A 73 -15.93 5.01 10.75
C SER A 73 -15.84 5.18 12.27
N SER A 74 -15.55 6.39 12.73
CA SER A 74 -15.99 6.94 14.03
C SER A 74 -15.42 8.33 14.29
N LEU A 75 -14.39 8.79 13.58
CA LEU A 75 -13.95 10.17 13.62
C LEU A 75 -13.16 10.44 12.33
N GLN A 76 -13.42 11.56 11.67
CA GLN A 76 -12.69 12.00 10.49
C GLN A 76 -11.19 12.06 10.84
N ALA A 77 -10.39 11.11 10.35
CA ALA A 77 -8.96 11.13 10.60
C ALA A 77 -8.36 12.39 9.94
N THR A 78 -7.72 13.22 10.75
CA THR A 78 -7.07 14.43 10.27
C THR A 78 -5.76 14.02 9.60
N ALA A 79 -5.62 14.27 8.30
CA ALA A 79 -4.39 14.00 7.55
C ALA A 79 -3.24 14.91 8.01
N LYS A 80 -2.62 14.59 9.14
CA LYS A 80 -1.42 15.29 9.65
C LYS A 80 -0.15 14.61 9.13
N ILE A 81 0.05 14.60 7.81
CA ILE A 81 1.37 14.33 7.23
C ILE A 81 1.89 15.65 6.67
N ALA A 82 2.28 16.56 7.56
CA ALA A 82 2.90 17.82 7.19
C ALA A 82 4.41 17.61 6.96
N ASN A 83 4.90 18.03 5.78
CA ASN A 83 6.30 18.35 5.46
C ASN A 83 7.37 17.27 5.75
N ALA A 84 7.24 16.10 5.12
CA ALA A 84 8.29 15.08 5.13
C ALA A 84 9.10 15.07 3.81
N VAL A 85 10.40 15.38 3.93
CA VAL A 85 11.36 15.53 2.80
C VAL A 85 11.74 14.18 2.14
N THR A 86 11.49 13.04 2.81
CA THR A 86 11.91 11.71 2.32
C THR A 86 10.79 10.67 2.43
N SER A 87 10.87 9.59 1.65
CA SER A 87 9.95 8.44 1.75
C SER A 87 9.96 7.80 3.13
N LYS A 88 11.14 7.69 3.77
CA LYS A 88 11.27 7.14 5.12
C LYS A 88 10.48 7.93 6.16
N THR A 89 10.56 9.26 6.11
CA THR A 89 9.83 10.13 7.06
C THR A 89 8.32 10.13 6.80
N ARG A 90 7.88 10.06 5.53
CA ARG A 90 6.46 9.89 5.19
C ARG A 90 5.88 8.57 5.72
N VAL A 91 6.58 7.48 5.48
CA VAL A 91 6.16 6.14 5.93
C VAL A 91 6.12 6.06 7.45
N ALA A 92 7.13 6.61 8.14
CA ALA A 92 7.15 6.63 9.61
C ALA A 92 5.97 7.43 10.19
N GLY A 93 5.66 8.60 9.63
CA GLY A 93 4.51 9.41 10.02
C GLY A 93 3.18 8.67 9.81
N LEU A 94 2.99 8.09 8.61
CA LEU A 94 1.80 7.30 8.30
C LEU A 94 1.61 6.12 9.25
N LEU A 95 2.66 5.33 9.50
CA LEU A 95 2.57 4.17 10.40
C LEU A 95 2.27 4.60 11.84
N LYS A 96 2.81 5.73 12.29
CA LYS A 96 2.49 6.28 13.61
C LYS A 96 1.00 6.61 13.71
N THR A 97 0.49 7.44 12.80
CA THR A 97 -0.93 7.84 12.77
C THR A 97 -1.85 6.64 12.62
N ALA A 98 -1.55 5.72 11.70
CA ALA A 98 -2.36 4.51 11.51
C ALA A 98 -2.39 3.63 12.77
N ASN A 99 -1.27 3.49 13.47
CA ASN A 99 -1.26 2.75 14.73
C ASN A 99 -2.09 3.47 15.80
N GLU A 100 -1.97 4.78 15.95
CA GLU A 100 -2.71 5.56 16.95
C GLU A 100 -4.22 5.55 16.70
N GLU A 101 -4.65 5.67 15.44
CA GLU A 101 -6.05 5.93 15.09
C GLU A 101 -6.82 4.68 14.60
N ILE A 102 -6.14 3.68 14.02
CA ILE A 102 -6.79 2.52 13.38
C ILE A 102 -6.49 1.23 14.12
N PHE A 103 -5.20 0.92 14.34
CA PHE A 103 -4.81 -0.41 14.82
C PHE A 103 -4.81 -0.54 16.35
N ALA A 104 -4.25 0.42 17.09
CA ALA A 104 -4.16 0.33 18.55
C ALA A 104 -5.52 0.33 19.27
N PRO A 105 -6.55 1.07 18.82
CA PRO A 105 -7.90 0.97 19.40
C PRO A 105 -8.48 -0.45 19.35
N GLN A 106 -8.02 -1.25 18.39
CA GLN A 106 -8.44 -2.64 18.17
C GLN A 106 -7.45 -3.65 18.78
N GLY A 107 -6.49 -3.18 19.60
CA GLY A 107 -5.43 -4.02 20.19
C GLY A 107 -4.40 -4.53 19.18
N LEU A 108 -4.33 -3.92 17.99
CA LEU A 108 -3.43 -4.31 16.90
C LEU A 108 -2.28 -3.31 16.74
N LYS A 109 -1.23 -3.74 16.03
CA LYS A 109 -0.11 -2.89 15.61
C LYS A 109 0.28 -3.25 14.17
N VAL A 110 0.52 -2.23 13.35
CA VAL A 110 1.09 -2.36 12.01
C VAL A 110 2.54 -1.88 11.98
N GLU A 111 3.40 -2.62 11.30
CA GLU A 111 4.80 -2.29 11.08
C GLU A 111 5.32 -2.91 9.78
N ILE A 112 6.39 -2.34 9.23
CA ILE A 112 7.09 -2.88 8.07
C ILE A 112 8.34 -3.62 8.55
N LEU A 113 8.48 -4.87 8.15
CA LEU A 113 9.60 -5.73 8.51
C LEU A 113 10.37 -6.16 7.27
N ASP A 114 11.68 -6.30 7.42
CA ASP A 114 12.49 -7.10 6.50
C ASP A 114 12.24 -8.60 6.75
N THR A 115 12.67 -9.44 5.81
CA THR A 115 12.43 -10.89 5.85
C THR A 115 13.00 -11.55 7.11
N GLU A 116 14.16 -11.11 7.57
CA GLU A 116 14.85 -11.72 8.71
C GLU A 116 14.12 -11.40 10.03
N LYS A 117 13.72 -10.15 10.22
CA LYS A 117 12.87 -9.77 11.37
C LYS A 117 11.51 -10.44 11.34
N LEU A 118 10.92 -10.62 10.15
CA LEU A 118 9.68 -11.36 10.00
C LEU A 118 9.83 -12.81 10.48
N LYS A 119 10.87 -13.52 10.03
CA LYS A 119 11.16 -14.89 10.47
C LYS A 119 11.33 -14.97 11.99
N GLN A 120 12.14 -14.08 12.56
CA GLN A 120 12.32 -13.99 14.02
C GLN A 120 10.98 -13.81 14.75
N ARG A 121 10.12 -12.91 14.26
CA ARG A 121 8.82 -12.63 14.86
C ARG A 121 7.84 -13.80 14.81
N LEU A 122 7.96 -14.62 13.76
CA LEU A 122 7.13 -15.80 13.53
C LEU A 122 7.72 -17.08 14.17
N GLY A 123 8.90 -17.01 14.79
CA GLY A 123 9.61 -18.17 15.31
C GLY A 123 10.10 -19.12 14.22
N ILE A 124 10.34 -18.61 13.01
CA ILE A 124 10.88 -19.36 11.88
C ILE A 124 12.41 -19.26 11.95
N ASP A 125 13.10 -20.39 11.76
CA ASP A 125 14.56 -20.42 11.65
C ASP A 125 15.04 -19.45 10.56
N ALA A 126 16.02 -18.60 10.89
CA ALA A 126 16.60 -17.63 9.96
C ALA A 126 17.15 -18.30 8.68
N ASN A 127 17.68 -19.52 8.79
CA ASN A 127 18.22 -20.28 7.68
C ASN A 127 17.16 -21.01 6.86
N LYS A 128 15.92 -21.11 7.36
CA LYS A 128 14.83 -21.74 6.61
C LYS A 128 14.46 -20.83 5.43
N PRO A 129 14.55 -21.33 4.18
CA PRO A 129 14.08 -20.58 3.04
C PRO A 129 12.57 -20.38 3.15
N LEU A 130 12.09 -19.17 2.81
CA LEU A 130 10.65 -18.89 2.68
C LEU A 130 10.10 -19.39 1.33
N LEU A 131 10.78 -20.34 0.71
CA LEU A 131 10.39 -21.05 -0.50
C LEU A 131 10.51 -22.52 -0.17
N ASN A 132 9.42 -23.27 -0.34
CA ASN A 132 9.51 -24.73 -0.33
C ASN A 132 10.26 -25.18 -1.59
N ASP A 133 10.83 -26.39 -1.55
CA ASP A 133 11.42 -27.02 -2.72
C ASP A 133 10.38 -27.08 -3.85
N LEU A 134 10.84 -26.84 -5.07
CA LEU A 134 9.99 -26.80 -6.26
C LEU A 134 9.50 -28.22 -6.57
N GLU A 135 8.27 -28.54 -6.18
CA GLU A 135 7.61 -29.76 -6.66
C GLU A 135 6.97 -29.49 -8.03
N GLU A 136 6.79 -30.54 -8.84
CA GLU A 136 6.22 -30.46 -10.19
C GLU A 136 4.81 -29.82 -10.19
N LYS A 137 4.07 -29.99 -9.09
CA LYS A 137 2.76 -29.37 -8.83
C LYS A 137 2.81 -27.83 -8.67
N ASP A 138 3.98 -27.28 -8.36
CA ASP A 138 4.18 -25.86 -8.05
C ASP A 138 4.67 -25.03 -9.25
N MET A 139 4.90 -25.66 -10.41
CA MET A 139 5.35 -24.97 -11.63
C MET A 139 4.36 -23.91 -12.12
N GLN A 140 3.06 -24.07 -11.83
CA GLN A 140 2.01 -23.13 -12.22
C GLN A 140 1.70 -22.07 -11.14
N VAL A 141 2.36 -22.14 -9.98
CA VAL A 141 2.09 -21.26 -8.83
C VAL A 141 3.08 -20.09 -8.83
N SER A 142 2.61 -18.85 -8.62
CA SER A 142 3.51 -17.69 -8.59
C SER A 142 4.51 -17.80 -7.41
N VAL A 143 5.71 -17.20 -7.55
CA VAL A 143 6.72 -17.16 -6.48
C VAL A 143 6.16 -16.51 -5.21
N ARG A 144 5.27 -15.53 -5.37
CA ARG A 144 4.57 -14.86 -4.28
C ARG A 144 3.67 -15.83 -3.51
N ASP A 145 2.87 -16.62 -4.22
CA ASP A 145 1.93 -17.57 -3.61
C ASP A 145 2.68 -18.68 -2.87
N ARG A 146 3.79 -19.19 -3.45
CA ARG A 146 4.68 -20.15 -2.79
C ARG A 146 5.26 -19.62 -1.47
N ARG A 147 5.67 -18.35 -1.45
CA ARG A 147 6.18 -17.69 -0.23
C ARG A 147 5.09 -17.54 0.83
N LEU A 148 3.88 -17.15 0.43
CA LEU A 148 2.75 -17.06 1.34
C LEU A 148 2.33 -18.42 1.88
N GLN A 149 2.41 -19.47 1.06
CA GLN A 149 2.14 -20.84 1.47
C GLN A 149 3.15 -21.32 2.53
N ALA A 150 4.44 -21.03 2.33
CA ALA A 150 5.48 -21.35 3.32
C ALA A 150 5.24 -20.65 4.68
N LEU A 151 4.62 -19.47 4.66
CA LEU A 151 4.25 -18.71 5.86
C LEU A 151 2.89 -19.10 6.45
N SER A 152 2.03 -19.79 5.69
CA SER A 152 0.63 -20.05 6.04
C SER A 152 0.40 -20.69 7.43
N PRO A 153 1.26 -21.58 7.94
CA PRO A 153 1.10 -22.10 9.31
C PRO A 153 1.26 -21.03 10.41
N HIS A 154 1.90 -19.90 10.10
CA HIS A 154 2.28 -18.86 11.06
C HIS A 154 1.46 -17.57 10.90
N ILE A 155 0.71 -17.42 9.81
CA ILE A 155 0.02 -16.18 9.45
C ILE A 155 -1.47 -16.40 9.19
N ALA A 156 -2.26 -15.36 9.38
CA ALA A 156 -3.67 -15.37 9.02
C ALA A 156 -3.84 -15.41 7.49
N PRO A 157 -4.91 -16.04 6.98
CA PRO A 157 -5.17 -16.14 5.55
C PRO A 157 -5.41 -14.76 4.93
N LEU A 158 -5.11 -14.65 3.63
CA LEU A 158 -5.35 -13.46 2.81
C LEU A 158 -6.29 -13.77 1.66
N VAL A 159 -7.12 -12.78 1.32
CA VAL A 159 -7.94 -12.74 0.10
C VAL A 159 -7.39 -11.66 -0.80
N PHE A 160 -7.15 -12.02 -2.07
CA PHE A 160 -6.59 -11.13 -3.10
C PHE A 160 -7.65 -10.54 -4.03
N ASP A 161 -8.83 -11.17 -4.09
CA ASP A 161 -9.99 -10.60 -4.77
C ASP A 161 -10.61 -9.52 -3.88
N VAL A 162 -10.08 -8.31 -4.01
CA VAL A 162 -10.50 -7.14 -3.25
C VAL A 162 -10.93 -6.02 -4.20
N PRO A 163 -11.97 -5.23 -3.85
CA PRO A 163 -12.55 -4.23 -4.77
C PRO A 163 -11.48 -3.28 -5.28
N VAL A 164 -11.30 -3.18 -6.61
CA VAL A 164 -10.34 -2.26 -7.24
C VAL A 164 -10.61 -0.85 -6.72
N GLN A 165 -9.56 -0.08 -6.44
CA GLN A 165 -9.74 1.32 -6.09
C GLN A 165 -10.61 1.99 -7.16
N ALA A 166 -11.75 2.56 -6.79
CA ALA A 166 -12.43 3.51 -7.64
C ALA A 166 -11.43 4.64 -7.87
N ARG A 167 -10.83 4.67 -9.07
CA ARG A 167 -9.93 5.73 -9.53
C ARG A 167 -10.60 7.03 -9.13
N GLN A 168 -10.06 7.74 -8.12
CA GLN A 168 -10.55 9.07 -7.79
C GLN A 168 -10.29 9.88 -9.06
N THR A 169 -11.34 10.06 -9.84
CA THR A 169 -11.26 10.69 -11.16
C THR A 169 -11.11 12.16 -10.84
N ASN A 170 -9.86 12.56 -10.61
CA ASN A 170 -9.55 13.92 -10.26
C ASN A 170 -10.02 14.81 -11.41
N ALA A 171 -10.50 16.01 -11.12
CA ALA A 171 -10.95 16.96 -12.13
C ALA A 171 -9.91 17.19 -13.25
N ILE A 172 -8.64 16.97 -12.93
CA ILE A 172 -7.49 17.01 -13.85
C ILE A 172 -7.56 15.92 -14.92
N ASP A 173 -7.99 14.69 -14.59
CA ASP A 173 -8.18 13.60 -15.57
C ASP A 173 -9.33 13.89 -16.53
N ARG A 174 -10.38 14.58 -16.05
CA ARG A 174 -11.48 15.05 -16.92
C ARG A 174 -11.02 16.15 -17.86
N LEU A 175 -10.19 17.08 -17.37
CA LEU A 175 -9.67 18.18 -18.16
C LEU A 175 -8.69 17.69 -19.23
N SER A 176 -7.78 16.76 -18.90
CA SER A 176 -6.84 16.18 -19.87
C SER A 176 -7.54 15.36 -20.94
N ALA A 177 -8.58 14.60 -20.59
CA ALA A 177 -9.42 13.90 -21.56
C ALA A 177 -10.15 14.86 -22.51
N GLN A 178 -10.72 15.96 -22.00
CA GLN A 178 -11.35 16.99 -22.84
C GLN A 178 -10.36 17.70 -23.77
N GLN A 179 -9.11 17.90 -23.32
CA GLN A 179 -8.09 18.59 -24.11
C GLN A 179 -7.57 17.73 -25.26
N LEU A 180 -7.41 16.43 -25.03
CA LEU A 180 -7.14 15.45 -26.08
C LEU A 180 -8.27 15.41 -27.12
N GLN A 181 -9.53 15.40 -26.69
CA GLN A 181 -10.67 15.45 -27.60
C GLN A 181 -10.66 16.71 -28.48
N ARG A 182 -10.34 17.88 -27.91
CA ARG A 182 -10.22 19.13 -28.68
C ARG A 182 -9.04 19.14 -29.65
N GLN A 183 -7.93 18.51 -29.31
CA GLN A 183 -6.79 18.38 -30.22
C GLN A 183 -7.10 17.42 -31.37
N MET A 184 -7.79 16.31 -31.09
CA MET A 184 -8.24 15.36 -32.12
C MET A 184 -9.26 16.02 -33.07
N ALA A 185 -10.24 16.75 -32.53
CA ALA A 185 -11.21 17.48 -33.35
C ALA A 185 -10.59 18.57 -34.23
N LYS A 186 -9.47 19.16 -33.81
CA LYS A 186 -8.69 20.13 -34.62
C LYS A 186 -7.75 19.48 -35.63
N ALA A 187 -7.46 18.19 -35.48
CA ALA A 187 -6.63 17.44 -36.41
C ALA A 187 -7.45 16.75 -37.52
N GLU A 188 -8.78 16.75 -37.39
CA GLU A 188 -9.74 16.22 -38.37
C GLU A 188 -10.36 17.32 -39.27
N GLU A 189 -9.95 18.58 -39.10
CA GLU A 189 -10.32 19.74 -39.93
C GLU A 189 -9.13 20.20 -40.78
#